data_AF-A0A497KI09-F1
#
_entry.id   AF-A0A497KI09-F1
#
_cell.length_a   1.000
_cell.length_b   1.000
_cell.length_c   1.000
_cell.angle_alpha   90.00
_cell.angle_beta   90.00
_cell.angle_gamma   90.00
#
_symmetry.space_group_name_H-M   'P 1'
#
loop_
_entity.id
_entity.type
_entity.pdbx_description
1 polymer ?
#
loop_
_entity_poly.entity_id
_entity_poly.type
_entity_poly.pdbx_seq_one_letter_code
_entity_poly.pdbx_strand_id
1 'polypeptide(L)'
;MSSQSKISVIIPVRNEEEKIEQCLEAVFSQTLKPYEVIVVDGHSSDRTVERAKNFPVKVVYEDYHTRAGACQIGVENAEGEFVAFTDADCTIRWT
;
A
#
# COMPACT_ATOMS: atom_id res chain seq x y z
N MET A 1 -27.70 1.45 -9.99
CA MET A 1 -26.65 0.62 -9.34
C MET A 1 -25.52 1.56 -9.00
N SER A 2 -25.25 1.82 -7.72
CA SER A 2 -24.09 2.65 -7.36
C SER A 2 -22.85 1.88 -7.78
N SER A 3 -22.04 2.43 -8.68
CA SER A 3 -20.70 1.89 -8.93
C SER A 3 -19.95 1.94 -7.61
N GLN A 4 -19.45 0.81 -7.14
CA GLN A 4 -18.56 0.81 -5.98
C GLN A 4 -17.30 1.57 -6.39
N SER A 5 -17.00 2.68 -5.71
CA SER A 5 -15.86 3.54 -6.03
C SER A 5 -14.57 2.71 -6.06
N LYS A 6 -13.83 2.79 -7.16
CA LYS A 6 -12.55 2.09 -7.31
C LYS A 6 -11.46 2.88 -6.60
N ILE A 7 -10.99 2.40 -5.45
CA ILE A 7 -9.94 3.06 -4.67
C ILE A 7 -8.63 2.27 -4.81
N SER A 8 -7.58 2.91 -5.32
CA SER A 8 -6.20 2.41 -5.25
C SER A 8 -5.58 2.89 -3.95
N VAL A 9 -5.12 1.95 -3.12
CA VAL A 9 -4.43 2.27 -1.86
C VAL A 9 -2.93 2.18 -2.09
N ILE A 10 -2.23 3.30 -1.91
CA ILE A 10 -0.77 3.39 -2.05
C ILE A 10 -0.14 3.33 -0.66
N ILE A 11 0.81 2.42 -0.50
CA ILE A 11 1.55 2.20 0.74
C ILE A 11 3.03 2.39 0.45
N PRO A 12 3.59 3.59 0.65
CA PRO A 12 5.02 3.79 0.63
C PRO A 12 5.67 3.06 1.81
N VAL A 13 6.77 2.35 1.56
CA VAL A 13 7.41 1.54 2.59
C VAL A 13 8.93 1.51 2.42
N ARG A 14 9.64 1.43 3.55
CA ARG A 14 11.05 1.05 3.61
C ARG A 14 11.38 0.45 4.97
N ASN A 15 11.84 -0.80 4.99
CA ASN A 15 12.26 -1.53 6.19
C ASN A 15 11.18 -1.59 7.31
N GLU A 16 9.99 -2.08 6.99
CA GLU A 16 8.86 -2.26 7.92
C GLU A 16 8.44 -3.74 8.05
N GLU A 17 9.39 -4.68 8.06
CA GLU A 17 9.07 -6.12 8.11
C GLU A 17 8.21 -6.52 9.33
N GLU A 18 8.29 -5.77 10.42
CA GLU A 18 7.55 -6.01 11.66
C GLU A 18 6.07 -5.58 11.57
N LYS A 19 5.72 -4.62 10.71
CA LYS A 19 4.40 -3.97 10.71
C LYS A 19 3.63 -4.10 9.42
N ILE A 20 4.31 -4.30 8.29
CA ILE A 20 3.68 -4.31 6.96
C ILE A 20 2.52 -5.30 6.85
N GLU A 21 2.62 -6.48 7.46
CA GLU A 21 1.53 -7.47 7.44
C GLU A 21 0.29 -6.95 8.19
N GLN A 22 0.48 -6.32 9.35
CA GLN A 22 -0.64 -5.76 10.14
C GLN A 22 -1.31 -4.58 9.43
N CYS A 23 -0.53 -3.75 8.74
CA CYS A 23 -1.04 -2.68 7.89
C CYS A 23 -1.90 -3.25 6.75
N LEU A 24 -1.38 -4.24 6.03
CA LEU A 24 -2.10 -4.89 4.93
C LEU A 24 -3.36 -5.62 5.41
N GLU A 25 -3.31 -6.34 6.53
CA GLU A 25 -4.50 -6.93 7.17
C GLU A 25 -5.56 -5.86 7.48
N ALA A 26 -5.15 -4.71 8.01
CA ALA A 26 -6.06 -3.60 8.29
C ALA A 26 -6.68 -3.02 7.01
N VAL A 27 -5.90 -2.86 5.94
CA VAL A 27 -6.38 -2.37 4.64
C VAL A 27 -7.36 -3.37 4.01
N PHE A 28 -7.04 -4.67 3.99
CA PHE A 28 -7.90 -5.69 3.41
C PHE A 28 -9.13 -6.02 4.25
N SER A 29 -9.14 -5.69 5.55
CA SER A 29 -10.30 -5.88 6.44
C SER A 29 -11.35 -4.76 6.34
N GLN A 30 -11.07 -3.65 5.64
CA GLN A 30 -12.02 -2.55 5.46
C GLN A 30 -13.36 -3.01 4.84
N THR A 31 -14.45 -2.33 5.19
CA THR A 31 -15.80 -2.60 4.68
C THR A 31 -15.91 -2.27 3.19
N LEU A 32 -15.28 -1.16 2.76
CA LEU A 32 -15.02 -0.86 1.36
C LEU A 32 -13.68 -1.50 0.98
N LYS A 33 -13.73 -2.55 0.15
CA LYS A 33 -12.52 -3.23 -0.31
C LYS A 33 -11.71 -2.33 -1.25
N PRO A 34 -10.38 -2.29 -1.12
CA PRO A 34 -9.55 -1.62 -2.11
C PRO A 34 -9.77 -2.27 -3.48
N TYR A 35 -9.79 -1.44 -4.53
CA TYR A 35 -9.76 -1.95 -5.90
C TYR A 35 -8.41 -2.61 -6.19
N GLU A 36 -7.34 -1.98 -5.70
CA GLU A 36 -5.98 -2.50 -5.70
C GLU A 36 -5.19 -1.91 -4.53
N VAL A 37 -4.10 -2.57 -4.17
CA VAL A 37 -3.14 -2.08 -3.19
C VAL A 37 -1.76 -2.07 -3.83
N ILE A 38 -1.10 -0.92 -3.80
CA ILE A 38 0.20 -0.68 -4.41
C ILE A 38 1.21 -0.42 -3.29
N VAL A 39 2.08 -1.39 -3.04
CA VAL A 39 3.20 -1.23 -2.11
C VAL A 39 4.37 -0.65 -2.89
N VAL A 40 4.80 0.55 -2.50
CA VAL A 40 5.91 1.26 -3.15
C VAL A 40 7.14 1.19 -2.26
N ASP A 41 8.05 0.29 -2.59
CA ASP A 41 9.22 -0.02 -1.77
C ASP A 41 10.41 0.89 -2.11
N GLY A 42 10.96 1.56 -1.09
CA GLY A 42 12.18 2.37 -1.16
C GLY A 42 13.45 1.53 -1.04
N HIS A 43 13.49 0.39 -1.73
CA HIS A 43 14.56 -0.61 -1.68
C HIS A 43 14.86 -1.10 -0.26
N SER A 44 13.89 -1.78 0.34
CA SER A 44 14.05 -2.41 1.65
C SER A 44 15.17 -3.46 1.64
N SER A 45 15.95 -3.50 2.72
CA SER A 45 17.03 -4.46 2.96
C SER A 45 16.62 -5.60 3.89
N ASP A 46 15.40 -5.57 4.42
CA ASP A 46 14.81 -6.57 5.29
C ASP A 46 13.74 -7.40 4.53
N ARG A 47 12.89 -8.14 5.24
CA ARG A 47 11.85 -8.98 4.62
C ARG A 47 10.54 -8.24 4.33
N THR A 48 10.54 -6.91 4.31
CA THR A 48 9.32 -6.10 4.04
C THR A 48 8.60 -6.55 2.78
N VAL A 49 9.33 -6.64 1.65
CA VAL A 49 8.74 -7.00 0.35
C VAL A 49 8.31 -8.46 0.32
N GLU A 50 9.08 -9.36 0.93
CA GLU A 50 8.73 -10.77 1.06
C GLU A 50 7.38 -10.93 1.79
N ARG A 51 7.24 -10.23 2.92
CA ARG A 51 6.01 -10.23 3.73
C ARG A 51 4.83 -9.60 3.02
N ALA A 52 5.04 -8.47 2.34
CA ALA A 52 4.00 -7.81 1.56
C ALA A 52 3.43 -8.72 0.45
N LYS A 53 4.28 -9.53 -0.21
CA LYS A 53 3.87 -10.46 -1.26
C LYS A 53 2.99 -11.62 -0.80
N ASN A 54 2.81 -11.81 0.51
CA ASN A 54 1.82 -12.75 1.05
C ASN A 54 0.37 -12.24 0.87
N PHE A 55 0.21 -10.98 0.47
CA PHE A 55 -1.09 -10.33 0.21
C PHE A 55 -1.28 -10.07 -1.29
N PRO A 56 -2.53 -9.88 -1.76
CA PRO A 56 -2.80 -9.57 -3.16
C PRO A 56 -2.47 -8.09 -3.46
N VAL A 57 -1.19 -7.76 -3.49
CA VAL A 57 -0.66 -6.40 -3.71
C VAL A 57 0.19 -6.33 -4.97
N LYS A 58 0.23 -5.15 -5.59
CA LYS A 58 1.22 -4.79 -6.62
C LYS A 58 2.43 -4.17 -5.91
N VAL A 59 3.61 -4.76 -6.07
CA VAL A 59 4.86 -4.16 -5.55
C VAL A 59 5.55 -3.40 -6.66
N VAL A 60 5.84 -2.13 -6.42
CA VAL A 60 6.67 -1.27 -7.28
C VAL A 60 7.79 -0.67 -6.45
N TYR A 61 8.84 -0.16 -7.10
CA TYR A 61 10.01 0.40 -6.42
C TYR A 61 10.15 1.88 -6.77
N GLU A 62 10.64 2.67 -5.82
CA GLU A 62 10.97 4.07 -6.04
C GLU A 62 12.48 4.30 -5.95
N ASP A 63 13.01 5.09 -6.89
CA ASP A 63 14.44 5.39 -6.98
C ASP A 63 14.78 6.82 -6.52
N TYR A 64 13.79 7.57 -6.01
CA TYR A 64 13.99 8.94 -5.53
C TYR A 64 14.54 8.97 -4.10
N HIS A 65 14.50 7.85 -3.37
CA HIS A 65 14.87 7.71 -1.97
C HIS A 65 14.08 8.64 -1.04
N THR A 66 12.83 8.93 -1.40
CA THR A 66 11.95 9.80 -0.61
C THR A 66 10.54 9.23 -0.56
N ARG A 67 9.84 9.45 0.56
CA ARG A 67 8.41 9.11 0.68
C ARG A 67 7.57 9.80 -0.40
N ALA A 68 7.91 11.04 -0.76
CA ALA A 68 7.21 11.77 -1.81
C ALA A 68 7.39 11.10 -3.19
N GLY A 69 8.60 10.63 -3.52
CA GLY A 69 8.85 9.83 -4.71
C GLY A 69 8.08 8.52 -4.70
N ALA A 70 8.01 7.84 -3.55
CA ALA A 70 7.18 6.66 -3.38
C ALA A 70 5.69 6.94 -3.68
N CYS A 71 5.14 8.01 -3.12
CA CYS A 71 3.77 8.45 -3.40
C CYS A 71 3.55 8.73 -4.91
N GLN A 72 4.48 9.44 -5.54
CA GLN A 72 4.42 9.77 -6.98
C GLN A 72 4.37 8.50 -7.84
N ILE A 73 5.32 7.58 -7.64
CA ILE A 73 5.37 6.30 -8.36
C ILE A 73 4.11 5.47 -8.13
N GLY A 74 3.58 5.48 -6.91
CA GLY A 74 2.31 4.82 -6.58
C GLY A 74 1.15 5.39 -7.40
N VAL A 75 1.05 6.72 -7.51
CA VAL A 75 -0.03 7.38 -8.28
C VAL A 75 0.08 7.07 -9.76
N GLU A 76 1.29 7.09 -10.32
CA GLU A 76 1.54 6.73 -11.71
C GLU A 76 1.18 5.28 -12.05
N ASN A 77 1.13 4.41 -11.03
CA ASN A 77 0.79 3.00 -11.16
C ASN A 77 -0.65 2.65 -10.77
N ALA A 78 -1.45 3.64 -10.35
CA ALA A 78 -2.82 3.47 -9.90
C ALA A 78 -3.82 3.52 -11.05
N GLU A 79 -4.79 2.60 -11.02
CA GLU A 79 -5.87 2.45 -12.00
C GLU A 79 -7.26 2.76 -11.42
N GLY A 80 -7.33 3.04 -10.11
CA GLY A 80 -8.54 3.44 -9.41
C GLY A 80 -9.00 4.84 -9.79
N GLU A 81 -10.30 5.09 -9.61
CA GLU A 81 -10.90 6.43 -9.75
C GLU A 81 -10.43 7.35 -8.63
N PHE A 82 -10.18 6.79 -7.44
CA PHE A 82 -9.67 7.49 -6.28
C PHE A 82 -8.36 6.86 -5.82
N VAL A 83 -7.52 7.71 -5.22
CA VAL A 83 -6.26 7.29 -4.61
C VAL A 83 -6.31 7.62 -3.12
N ALA A 84 -5.96 6.64 -2.30
CA ALA A 84 -5.76 6.81 -0.87
C ALA A 84 -4.33 6.44 -0.49
N PHE A 85 -3.79 7.07 0.55
CA PHE A 85 -2.44 6.80 1.05
C PHE A 85 -2.53 6.35 2.51
N THR A 86 -1.67 5.41 2.89
CA THR A 86 -1.40 5.08 4.29
C THR A 86 0.03 4.60 4.42
N ASP A 87 0.68 4.89 5.54
CA ASP A 87 2.05 4.44 5.79
C ASP A 87 2.06 2.98 6.26
N ALA A 88 3.12 2.24 5.97
CA ALA A 88 3.24 0.81 6.26
C ALA A 88 3.27 0.45 7.77
N ASP A 89 3.42 1.45 8.64
CA ASP A 89 3.36 1.31 10.10
C ASP A 89 1.99 1.67 10.69
N CYS A 90 1.03 2.05 9.85
CA CYS A 90 -0.31 2.41 10.27
C CYS A 90 -1.23 1.18 10.30
N THR A 91 -1.90 0.97 11.43
CA THR A 91 -2.99 -0.01 11.55
C THR A 91 -4.29 0.71 11.87
N ILE A 92 -5.26 0.65 10.95
CA ILE A 92 -6.60 1.18 11.18
C ILE A 92 -7.43 0.08 11.86
N ARG A 93 -7.89 0.33 13.08
CA ARG A 93 -8.78 -0.57 13.82
C ARG A 93 -10.12 0.11 14.04
N TRP A 94 -11.20 -0.60 13.78
CA TRP A 94 -12.53 -0.21 14.20
C TRP A 94 -12.74 -0.75 15.61
N THR A 95 -12.90 0.13 16.59
CA THR A 95 -13.44 -0.20 17.93
C THR A 95 -14.94 -0.02 17.94
#